data_AF-A0A843D9E7-F1
#
_entry.id   AF-A0A843D9E7-F1
#
_cell.length_a   1.000
_cell.length_b   1.000
_cell.length_c   1.000
_cell.angle_alpha   90.00
_cell.angle_beta   90.00
_cell.angle_gamma   90.00
#
_symmetry.space_group_name_H-M   'P 1'
#
loop_
_entity.id
_entity.type
_entity.pdbx_description
1 polymer ?
#
loop_
_entity_poly.entity_id
_entity_poly.type
_entity_poly.pdbx_seq_one_letter_code
_entity_poly.pdbx_strand_id
1 'polypeptide(L)'
;MTSNNNDNSNLNVVNSSGNDNSSVVVSKNADNDAENSDIVSEEVKFNHQAGSGYYKQVTYRDGGFRQYDVDTGKLIGSSYQSDQKYLPSME
;
A
#
# COMPACT_ATOMS: atom_id res chain seq x y z
N MET A 1 15.29 -30.10 -24.44
CA MET A 1 15.26 -28.70 -23.99
C MET A 1 13.80 -28.33 -23.88
N THR A 2 13.28 -28.21 -22.67
CA THR A 2 11.85 -27.99 -22.41
C THR A 2 11.71 -26.63 -21.76
N SER A 3 10.83 -25.78 -22.28
CA SER A 3 10.03 -24.84 -21.49
C SER A 3 8.88 -24.33 -22.35
N ASN A 4 7.68 -24.86 -22.07
CA ASN A 4 6.41 -24.25 -22.44
C ASN A 4 6.05 -23.27 -21.32
N ASN A 5 6.06 -21.97 -21.58
CA ASN A 5 5.46 -20.98 -20.68
C ASN A 5 3.99 -20.81 -21.05
N ASN A 6 3.12 -21.20 -20.14
CA ASN A 6 1.67 -21.04 -20.25
C ASN A 6 1.25 -20.01 -19.20
N ASP A 7 1.30 -18.73 -19.56
CA ASP A 7 0.84 -17.63 -18.71
C ASP A 7 -0.70 -17.51 -18.83
N ASN A 8 -1.41 -18.24 -17.98
CA ASN A 8 -2.84 -18.06 -17.79
C ASN A 8 -3.08 -17.02 -16.68
N SER A 9 -3.10 -15.74 -17.04
CA SER A 9 -3.47 -14.65 -16.13
C SER A 9 -5.00 -14.61 -15.96
N ASN A 10 -5.50 -15.37 -14.97
CA ASN A 10 -6.92 -15.33 -14.59
C ASN A 10 -7.21 -14.06 -13.76
N LEU A 11 -7.58 -12.97 -14.45
CA LEU A 11 -8.00 -11.70 -13.85
C LEU A 11 -9.44 -11.83 -13.32
N ASN A 12 -9.61 -12.20 -12.06
CA ASN A 12 -10.93 -12.25 -11.43
C ASN A 12 -11.34 -10.85 -10.94
N VAL A 13 -11.93 -10.05 -11.84
CA VAL A 13 -12.55 -8.75 -11.50
C VAL A 13 -13.86 -9.01 -10.76
N VAL A 14 -13.86 -8.90 -9.42
CA VAL A 14 -15.10 -8.87 -8.64
C VAL A 14 -15.72 -7.48 -8.76
N ASN A 15 -16.64 -7.32 -9.71
CA ASN A 15 -17.46 -6.13 -9.84
C ASN A 15 -18.69 -6.23 -8.92
N SER A 16 -18.54 -5.82 -7.66
CA SER A 16 -19.69 -5.59 -6.77
C SER A 16 -20.17 -4.15 -6.91
N SER A 17 -21.30 -4.01 -7.59
CA SER A 17 -22.07 -2.77 -7.72
C SER A 17 -22.62 -2.33 -6.36
N GLY A 18 -22.31 -1.10 -5.92
CA GLY A 18 -22.92 -0.49 -4.73
C GLY A 18 -22.13 0.66 -4.12
N ASN A 19 -22.53 1.90 -4.46
CA ASN A 19 -22.32 3.19 -3.79
C ASN A 19 -20.91 3.62 -3.34
N ASP A 20 -20.34 4.55 -4.13
CA ASP A 20 -19.66 5.78 -3.70
C ASP A 20 -18.81 5.75 -2.42
N ASN A 21 -17.69 5.02 -2.46
CA ASN A 21 -16.39 5.53 -2.02
C ASN A 21 -15.32 4.58 -2.60
N SER A 22 -14.74 4.96 -3.74
CA SER A 22 -13.78 4.11 -4.48
C SER A 22 -12.47 3.96 -3.69
N SER A 23 -12.47 3.05 -2.71
CA SER A 23 -11.25 2.47 -2.17
C SER A 23 -10.85 1.35 -3.11
N VAL A 24 -10.00 1.68 -4.09
CA VAL A 24 -9.36 0.65 -4.90
C VAL A 24 -8.39 -0.09 -3.98
N VAL A 25 -8.84 -1.21 -3.41
CA VAL A 25 -7.96 -2.18 -2.77
C VAL A 25 -7.19 -2.85 -3.90
N VAL A 26 -6.10 -2.23 -4.34
CA VAL A 26 -5.16 -2.87 -5.25
C VAL A 26 -4.39 -3.87 -4.39
N SER A 27 -4.89 -5.12 -4.31
CA SER A 27 -4.06 -6.25 -3.92
C SER A 27 -3.04 -6.47 -5.05
N LYS A 28 -1.97 -5.68 -5.05
CA LYS A 28 -0.79 -5.97 -5.85
C LYS A 28 -0.23 -7.26 -5.26
N ASN A 29 -0.32 -8.36 -6.01
CA ASN A 29 0.61 -9.46 -5.82
C ASN A 29 2.01 -8.83 -5.97
N ALA A 30 2.68 -8.67 -4.82
CA ALA A 30 4.00 -8.11 -4.72
C ALA A 30 4.99 -9.08 -5.35
N ASP A 31 5.17 -8.97 -6.66
CA ASP A 31 6.45 -9.33 -7.26
C ASP A 31 7.45 -8.29 -6.76
N ASN A 32 8.36 -8.71 -5.88
CA ASN A 32 9.75 -8.25 -5.69
C ASN A 32 10.22 -8.67 -4.29
N ASP A 33 11.06 -9.70 -4.26
CA ASP A 33 12.26 -9.86 -3.42
C ASP A 33 12.20 -9.45 -1.92
N ALA A 34 12.47 -10.44 -1.07
CA ALA A 34 12.80 -10.38 0.36
C ALA A 34 11.63 -10.27 1.37
N GLU A 35 11.21 -11.44 1.87
CA GLU A 35 10.99 -11.76 3.29
C GLU A 35 10.52 -10.64 4.25
N ASN A 36 9.45 -9.90 3.92
CA ASN A 36 8.80 -9.04 4.90
C ASN A 36 7.53 -9.74 5.42
N SER A 37 7.75 -10.80 6.22
CA SER A 37 6.69 -11.64 6.82
C SER A 37 5.71 -10.86 7.70
N ASP A 38 6.06 -9.62 8.06
CA ASP A 38 5.30 -8.79 8.98
C ASP A 38 4.27 -7.87 8.28
N ILE A 39 4.28 -7.74 6.95
CA ILE A 39 3.28 -6.90 6.26
C ILE A 39 1.97 -7.68 6.10
N VAL A 40 0.87 -7.11 6.59
CA VAL A 40 -0.47 -7.73 6.50
C VAL A 40 -1.37 -7.08 5.47
N SER A 41 -1.18 -5.79 5.17
CA SER A 41 -1.92 -5.12 4.10
C SER A 41 -1.18 -3.90 3.57
N GLU A 42 -1.43 -3.59 2.30
CA GLU A 42 -1.01 -2.36 1.65
C GLU A 42 -2.22 -1.73 0.94
N GLU A 43 -2.46 -0.44 1.18
CA GLU A 43 -3.57 0.30 0.58
C GLU A 43 -3.07 1.65 0.06
N VAL A 44 -3.54 2.06 -1.12
CA VAL A 44 -3.29 3.40 -1.65
C VAL A 44 -4.53 4.26 -1.42
N LYS A 45 -4.36 5.37 -0.71
CA LYS A 45 -5.44 6.28 -0.30
C LYS A 45 -5.14 7.70 -0.74
N PHE A 46 -6.18 8.46 -1.07
CA PHE A 46 -6.03 9.88 -1.38
C PHE A 46 -5.60 10.65 -0.13
N ASN A 47 -4.62 11.55 -0.27
CA ASN A 47 -4.12 12.35 0.85
C ASN A 47 -5.03 13.55 1.11
N HIS A 48 -6.10 13.32 1.88
CA HIS A 48 -7.02 14.37 2.30
C HIS A 48 -6.36 15.45 3.17
N GLN A 49 -5.25 15.15 3.87
CA GLN A 49 -4.54 16.13 4.72
C GLN A 49 -3.80 17.16 3.87
N ALA A 50 -3.21 16.74 2.76
CA ALA A 50 -2.54 17.63 1.81
C ALA A 50 -3.48 18.24 0.76
N GLY A 51 -4.73 17.76 0.68
CA GLY A 51 -5.72 18.18 -0.33
C GLY A 51 -5.38 17.76 -1.76
N SER A 52 -4.31 16.97 -1.95
CA SER A 52 -3.84 16.48 -3.24
C SER A 52 -2.92 15.27 -3.04
N GLY A 53 -2.71 14.48 -4.09
CA GLY A 53 -1.79 13.33 -4.07
C GLY A 53 -2.35 12.08 -3.38
N TYR A 54 -1.52 11.04 -3.34
CA TYR A 54 -1.87 9.74 -2.75
C TYR A 54 -0.75 9.26 -1.83
N TYR A 55 -1.13 8.49 -0.82
CA TYR A 55 -0.19 7.80 0.05
C TYR A 55 -0.45 6.30 0.05
N LYS A 56 0.62 5.53 0.21
CA LYS A 56 0.58 4.10 0.47
C LYS A 56 0.64 3.86 1.98
N GLN A 57 -0.40 3.28 2.56
CA GLN A 57 -0.38 2.78 3.92
C GLN A 57 0.00 1.31 3.92
N VAL A 58 1.04 0.98 4.68
CA VAL A 58 1.48 -0.38 4.98
C VAL A 58 1.08 -0.69 6.41
N THR A 59 0.27 -1.73 6.61
CA THR A 59 -0.12 -2.22 7.94
C THR A 59 0.68 -3.47 8.23
N TYR A 60 1.19 -3.57 9.46
CA TYR A 60 2.02 -4.66 9.94
C TYR A 60 1.24 -5.58 10.89
N ARG A 61 1.76 -6.79 11.10
CA ARG A 61 1.13 -7.84 11.91
C ARG A 61 0.94 -7.44 13.37
N ASP A 62 1.78 -6.54 13.88
CA ASP A 62 1.66 -5.96 15.21
C ASP A 62 0.52 -4.91 15.33
N GLY A 63 -0.21 -4.65 14.22
CA GLY A 63 -1.25 -3.64 14.13
C GLY A 63 -0.71 -2.22 13.91
N GLY A 64 0.61 -2.05 13.87
CA GLY A 64 1.24 -0.79 13.52
C GLY A 64 1.15 -0.49 12.04
N PHE A 65 1.43 0.75 11.66
CA PHE A 65 1.39 1.19 10.28
C PHE A 65 2.49 2.20 9.94
N ARG A 66 2.80 2.27 8.64
CA ARG A 66 3.58 3.33 8.01
C ARG A 66 2.88 3.84 6.76
N GLN A 67 2.89 5.15 6.57
CA GLN A 67 2.32 5.85 5.44
C GLN A 67 3.45 6.49 4.64
N TYR A 68 3.50 6.18 3.36
CA TYR A 68 4.50 6.68 2.43
C TYR A 68 3.83 7.51 1.36
N ASP A 69 4.37 8.67 1.05
CA ASP A 69 3.98 9.43 -0.13
C ASP A 69 4.29 8.61 -1.39
N VAL A 70 3.32 8.45 -2.29
CA VAL A 70 3.47 7.56 -3.46
C VAL A 70 4.48 8.12 -4.46
N ASP A 71 4.55 9.45 -4.58
CA ASP A 71 5.39 10.12 -5.58
C ASP A 71 6.86 10.16 -5.15
N THR A 72 7.12 10.42 -3.87
CA THR A 72 8.48 10.59 -3.33
C THR A 72 9.01 9.37 -2.58
N GLY A 73 8.14 8.43 -2.18
CA GLY A 73 8.47 7.29 -1.34
C GLY A 73 8.83 7.67 0.11
N LYS A 74 8.66 8.93 0.50
CA LYS A 74 9.02 9.43 1.84
C LYS A 74 8.01 8.98 2.88
N LEU A 75 8.49 8.68 4.08
CA LEU A 75 7.63 8.41 5.24
C LEU A 75 6.95 9.71 5.68
N ILE A 76 5.63 9.72 5.64
CA ILE A 76 4.81 10.89 5.97
C ILE A 76 3.91 10.65 7.18
N GLY A 77 3.71 9.39 7.58
CA GLY A 77 2.97 9.05 8.79
C GLY A 77 3.41 7.69 9.33
N SER A 78 3.36 7.51 10.64
CA SER A 78 3.60 6.21 11.27
C SER A 78 3.01 6.15 12.67
N SER A 79 2.59 4.95 13.08
CA SER A 79 2.23 4.64 14.47
C SER A 79 3.44 4.38 15.38
N TYR A 80 4.66 4.24 14.83
CA TYR A 80 5.83 3.88 15.60
C TYR A 80 6.53 5.11 16.18
N GLN A 81 6.90 5.03 17.47
CA GLN A 81 7.61 6.12 18.15
C GLN A 81 9.01 6.35 17.59
N SER A 82 9.68 5.30 17.12
CA SER A 82 10.99 5.37 16.46
C SER A 82 11.00 6.25 15.22
N ASP A 83 9.84 6.36 14.59
CA ASP A 83 9.69 6.95 13.27
C ASP A 83 9.31 8.43 13.35
N GLN A 84 8.83 8.90 14.50
CA GLN A 84 8.38 10.28 14.71
C GLN A 84 9.45 11.32 14.35
N LYS A 85 10.74 10.99 14.55
CA LYS A 85 11.85 11.87 14.18
C LYS A 85 12.06 12.04 12.67
N TYR A 86 11.49 11.16 11.86
CA TYR A 86 11.55 11.21 10.39
C TYR A 86 10.27 11.79 9.79
N LEU A 87 9.22 11.94 10.59
CA LEU A 87 7.95 12.49 10.12
C LEU A 87 8.08 14.01 9.92
N PRO A 88 7.42 14.56 8.90
CA PRO A 88 7.30 16.00 8.76
C PRO A 88 6.65 16.58 10.03
N SER A 89 7.30 17.57 10.63
CA SER A 89 6.73 18.28 11.77
C SER A 89 5.57 19.14 11.28
N MET A 90 4.41 19.09 11.94
CA MET A 90 3.38 20.09 11.74
C MET A 90 3.85 21.39 12.41
N GLU A 91 3.94 22.47 11.63
CA GLU A 91 4.13 23.85 12.16
C GLU A 91 2.88 24.35 12.89
#